data_AF-A0A3N6P0B4-F1
#
_entry.id   AF-A0A3N6P0B4-F1
#
_cell.length_a   1.000
_cell.length_b   1.000
_cell.length_c   1.000
_cell.angle_alpha   90.00
_cell.angle_beta   90.00
_cell.angle_gamma   90.00
#
_symmetry.space_group_name_H-M   'P 1'
#
loop_
_entity.id
_entity.type
_entity.pdbx_description
1 polymer ?
#
loop_
_entity_poly.entity_id
_entity_poly.type
_entity_poly.pdbx_seq_one_letter_code
_entity_poly.pdbx_strand_id
1 'polypeptide(L)'
;MPPVRPRKFWLVADAELIIHGATEPDATVTIGGRPIKLNSDGTFRFQMAFPDGLIDYPIMAVAVDGEQNRSIHMKFARETPERRTNTKQEAVLEWVR
;
A
#
# COMPACT_ATOMS: atom_id res chain seq x y z
N MET A 1 -14.13 18.15 39.02
CA MET A 1 -13.54 17.95 37.67
C MET A 1 -12.02 18.01 37.82
N PRO A 2 -11.24 17.07 37.24
CA PRO A 2 -9.79 17.19 37.26
C PRO A 2 -9.34 18.47 36.51
N PRO A 3 -8.23 19.11 36.92
CA PRO A 3 -7.75 20.32 36.26
C PRO A 3 -7.36 20.01 34.81
N VAL A 4 -7.86 20.81 33.87
CA VAL A 4 -7.42 20.77 32.47
C VAL A 4 -5.95 21.16 32.44
N ARG A 5 -5.09 20.32 31.86
CA ARG A 5 -3.66 20.58 31.68
C ARG A 5 -3.33 20.57 30.19
N PRO A 6 -2.45 21.46 29.72
CA PRO A 6 -2.03 21.44 28.33
C PRO A 6 -1.25 20.15 28.06
N ARG A 7 -1.45 19.55 26.88
CA ARG A 7 -0.74 18.35 26.47
C ARG A 7 -0.26 18.49 25.03
N LYS A 8 0.84 17.82 24.71
CA LYS A 8 1.24 17.61 23.31
C LYS A 8 0.36 16.52 22.71
N PHE A 9 -0.18 16.77 21.53
CA PHE A 9 -0.93 15.79 20.76
C PHE A 9 -0.38 15.75 19.33
N TRP A 10 -0.28 14.56 18.77
CA TRP A 10 0.29 14.34 17.44
C TRP A 10 -0.47 13.23 16.73
N LEU A 11 -0.51 13.33 15.41
CA LEU A 11 -1.13 12.36 14.52
C LEU A 11 -0.31 12.32 13.24
N VAL A 12 0.15 11.15 12.86
CA VAL A 12 0.76 10.85 11.55
C VAL A 12 0.02 9.63 11.02
N ALA A 13 -0.41 9.70 9.76
CA ALA A 13 -1.10 8.61 9.09
C ALA A 13 -0.61 8.51 7.65
N ASP A 14 -0.09 7.34 7.30
CA ASP A 14 0.31 6.94 5.96
C ASP A 14 -0.40 5.62 5.59
N ALA A 15 -0.33 5.26 4.32
CA ALA A 15 -0.95 4.05 3.81
C ALA A 15 0.00 3.31 2.87
N GLU A 16 -0.12 1.99 2.89
CA GLU A 16 0.56 1.09 1.96
C GLU A 16 -0.48 0.28 1.20
N LEU A 17 -0.15 -0.04 -0.04
CA LEU A 17 -0.93 -0.95 -0.86
C LEU A 17 -0.24 -2.30 -0.85
N ILE A 18 -1.01 -3.33 -0.55
CA ILE A 18 -0.55 -4.72 -0.55
C ILE A 18 -1.41 -5.49 -1.54
N ILE A 19 -0.78 -6.07 -2.54
CA ILE A 19 -1.41 -6.95 -3.52
C ILE A 19 -1.02 -8.39 -3.19
N HIS A 20 -2.03 -9.22 -3.00
CA HIS A 20 -1.92 -10.67 -2.83
C HIS A 20 -2.48 -11.39 -4.03
N GLY A 21 -1.84 -12.50 -4.41
CA GLY A 21 -2.34 -13.38 -5.44
C GLY A 21 -1.63 -14.71 -5.42
N ALA A 22 -2.05 -15.58 -6.33
CA ALA A 22 -1.46 -16.89 -6.53
C ALA A 22 -1.58 -17.30 -8.00
N THR A 23 -0.68 -18.15 -8.45
CA THR A 23 -0.67 -18.81 -9.76
C THR A 23 0.15 -20.11 -9.64
N GLU A 24 0.44 -20.78 -10.76
CA GLU A 24 1.39 -21.90 -10.79
C GLU A 24 2.78 -21.48 -10.25
N PRO A 25 3.46 -22.30 -9.42
CA PRO A 25 4.71 -21.91 -8.74
C PRO A 25 5.90 -21.53 -9.64
N ASP A 26 5.92 -22.04 -10.86
CA ASP A 26 6.95 -21.81 -11.87
C ASP A 26 6.55 -20.78 -12.94
N ALA A 27 5.35 -20.19 -12.82
CA ALA A 27 4.91 -19.11 -13.68
C ALA A 27 5.75 -17.84 -13.45
N THR A 28 5.85 -17.02 -14.48
CA THR A 28 6.41 -15.66 -14.36
C THR A 28 5.28 -14.68 -14.13
N VAL A 29 5.35 -13.89 -13.06
CA VAL A 29 4.39 -12.81 -12.79
C VAL A 29 5.07 -11.46 -12.84
N THR A 30 4.41 -10.48 -13.47
CA THR A 30 4.82 -9.08 -13.45
C THR A 30 3.70 -8.20 -12.89
N ILE A 31 4.07 -7.16 -12.13
CA ILE A 31 3.16 -6.10 -11.66
C ILE A 31 3.74 -4.75 -12.08
N GLY A 32 2.96 -3.93 -12.80
CA GLY A 32 3.45 -2.65 -13.30
C GLY A 32 4.67 -2.80 -14.23
N GLY A 33 4.75 -3.91 -14.97
CA GLY A 33 5.89 -4.27 -15.82
C GLY A 33 7.13 -4.78 -15.07
N ARG A 34 7.08 -4.95 -13.74
CA ARG A 34 8.20 -5.45 -12.93
C ARG A 34 7.97 -6.90 -12.53
N PRO A 35 8.92 -7.81 -12.76
CA PRO A 35 8.82 -9.19 -12.27
C PRO A 35 8.70 -9.25 -10.75
N ILE A 36 7.84 -10.13 -10.25
CA ILE A 36 7.72 -10.43 -8.82
C ILE A 36 8.10 -11.89 -8.57
N LYS A 37 8.69 -12.15 -7.41
CA LYS A 37 9.07 -13.51 -7.00
C LYS A 37 7.85 -14.22 -6.40
N LEU A 38 7.58 -15.43 -6.90
CA LEU A 38 6.60 -16.33 -6.30
C LEU A 38 7.23 -17.11 -5.13
N ASN A 39 6.39 -17.44 -4.16
CA ASN A 39 6.69 -18.45 -3.16
C ASN A 39 6.65 -19.85 -3.79
N SER A 40 7.19 -20.86 -3.10
CA SER A 40 7.20 -22.24 -3.59
C SER A 40 5.81 -22.86 -3.76
N ASP A 41 4.79 -22.28 -3.14
CA ASP A 41 3.38 -22.67 -3.28
C ASP A 41 2.64 -21.85 -4.36
N GLY A 42 3.35 -21.00 -5.11
CA GLY A 42 2.79 -20.16 -6.16
C GLY A 42 2.09 -18.89 -5.69
N THR A 43 2.07 -18.63 -4.38
CA THR A 43 1.55 -17.37 -3.84
C THR A 43 2.55 -16.23 -4.02
N PHE A 44 2.06 -14.99 -4.03
CA PHE A 44 2.91 -13.80 -3.99
C PHE A 44 2.31 -12.70 -3.14
N ARG A 45 3.20 -11.80 -2.68
CA ARG A 45 2.86 -10.58 -1.98
C ARG A 45 3.71 -9.44 -2.55
N PHE A 46 3.05 -8.36 -2.94
CA PHE A 46 3.70 -7.15 -3.40
C PHE A 46 3.23 -5.97 -2.54
N GLN A 47 4.17 -5.24 -1.96
CA GLN A 47 3.90 -4.16 -1.00
C GLN A 47 4.61 -2.89 -1.46
N MET A 48 3.93 -1.76 -1.31
CA MET A 48 4.46 -0.44 -1.66
C MET A 48 3.82 0.66 -0.84
N ALA A 49 4.45 1.83 -0.84
CA ALA A 49 3.80 3.05 -0.42
C ALA A 49 2.59 3.34 -1.33
N PHE A 50 1.48 3.79 -0.74
CA PHE A 50 0.28 4.16 -1.47
C PHE A 50 0.09 5.67 -1.37
N PRO A 51 0.81 6.51 -2.14
CA PRO A 51 0.65 7.96 -2.08
C PRO A 51 -0.69 8.42 -2.65
N ASP A 52 -1.07 9.66 -2.36
CA ASP A 52 -2.22 10.29 -3.01
C ASP A 52 -2.03 10.31 -4.54
N GLY A 53 -3.13 10.13 -5.27
CA GLY A 53 -3.15 10.07 -6.72
C GLY A 53 -3.83 8.81 -7.25
N LEU A 54 -3.77 8.67 -8.58
CA LEU A 54 -4.24 7.49 -9.31
C LEU A 54 -3.06 6.56 -9.57
N ILE A 55 -3.24 5.28 -9.26
CA ILE A 55 -2.24 4.25 -9.48
C ILE A 55 -2.85 3.12 -10.29
N ASP A 56 -2.14 2.73 -11.34
CA ASP A 56 -2.53 1.65 -12.26
C ASP A 56 -1.50 0.51 -12.17
N TYR A 57 -1.99 -0.68 -11.82
CA TYR A 57 -1.20 -1.90 -11.73
C TYR A 57 -1.72 -2.96 -12.71
N PRO A 58 -1.17 -3.03 -13.94
CA PRO A 58 -1.25 -4.23 -14.75
C PRO A 58 -0.54 -5.37 -14.05
N ILE A 59 -1.24 -6.49 -13.88
CA ILE A 59 -0.69 -7.76 -13.41
C ILE A 59 -0.81 -8.75 -14.55
N MET A 60 0.30 -9.40 -14.89
CA MET A 60 0.36 -10.42 -15.95
C MET A 60 1.08 -11.64 -15.43
N ALA A 61 0.50 -12.82 -15.64
CA ALA A 61 1.09 -14.12 -15.38
C ALA A 61 1.27 -14.87 -16.70
N VAL A 62 2.42 -15.51 -16.87
CA VAL A 62 2.76 -16.36 -18.01
C VAL A 62 3.19 -17.72 -17.47
N ALA A 63 2.57 -18.79 -17.96
CA ALA A 63 2.93 -20.17 -17.60
C ALA A 63 4.37 -20.49 -18.02
N VAL A 64 4.98 -21.49 -17.39
CA VAL A 64 6.39 -21.85 -17.62
C VAL A 64 6.69 -22.26 -19.07
N ASP A 65 5.70 -22.85 -19.75
CA ASP A 65 5.78 -23.25 -21.16
C ASP A 65 5.61 -22.07 -22.14
N GLY A 66 5.17 -20.90 -21.64
CA GLY A 66 4.88 -19.71 -22.44
C GLY A 66 3.59 -19.78 -23.25
N GLU A 67 2.82 -20.87 -23.21
CA GLU A 67 1.61 -21.04 -24.02
C GLU A 67 0.42 -20.30 -23.44
N GLN A 68 0.31 -20.28 -22.11
CA GLN A 68 -0.81 -19.66 -21.41
C GLN A 68 -0.41 -18.37 -20.71
N ASN A 69 -1.29 -17.37 -20.79
CA ASN A 69 -1.19 -16.15 -20.01
C ASN A 69 -2.54 -15.76 -19.41
N ARG A 70 -2.49 -15.03 -18.29
CA ARG A 70 -3.64 -14.39 -17.63
C ARG A 70 -3.24 -12.98 -17.23
N SER A 71 -4.19 -12.06 -17.25
CA SER A 71 -3.95 -10.70 -16.79
C SER A 71 -5.13 -10.14 -16.00
N ILE A 72 -4.82 -9.23 -15.08
CA ILE A 72 -5.77 -8.41 -14.35
C ILE A 72 -5.22 -7.00 -14.24
N HIS A 73 -6.06 -6.00 -14.48
CA HIS A 73 -5.72 -4.60 -14.27
C HIS A 73 -6.39 -4.12 -12.98
N MET A 74 -5.59 -3.65 -12.03
CA MET A 74 -6.10 -3.03 -10.81
C MET A 74 -5.84 -1.53 -10.82
N LYS A 75 -6.89 -0.74 -10.59
CA LYS A 75 -6.81 0.71 -10.47
C LYS A 75 -7.14 1.13 -9.06
N PHE A 76 -6.30 1.96 -8.48
CA PHE A 76 -6.44 2.47 -7.13
C PHE A 76 -6.41 4.00 -7.16
N ALA A 77 -7.25 4.61 -6.34
CA ALA A 77 -7.25 6.05 -6.11
C ALA A 77 -7.08 6.31 -4.61
N ARG A 78 -6.16 7.20 -4.25
CA ARG A 78 -6.03 7.71 -2.90
C ARG A 78 -6.13 9.23 -2.90
N GLU A 79 -6.91 9.75 -1.97
CA GLU A 79 -7.03 11.18 -1.72
C GLU A 79 -6.96 11.44 -0.22
N THR A 80 -6.23 12.49 0.17
CA THR A 80 -6.20 13.01 1.54
C THR A 80 -6.83 14.41 1.56
N PRO A 81 -8.17 14.52 1.62
CA PRO A 81 -8.88 15.81 1.50
C PRO A 81 -8.64 16.74 2.70
N GLU A 82 -8.32 16.21 3.87
CA GLU A 82 -7.93 16.97 5.05
C GLU A 82 -6.63 16.42 5.63
N ARG A 83 -5.67 17.29 5.89
CA ARG A 83 -4.43 16.95 6.59
C ARG A 83 -4.14 17.97 7.68
N ARG A 84 -4.64 17.68 8.88
CA ARG A 84 -4.30 18.40 10.12
C ARG A 84 -3.45 17.49 11.03
N THR A 85 -2.21 17.30 10.63
CA THR A 85 -1.26 16.36 11.24
C THR A 85 0.00 17.08 11.71
N ASN A 86 0.72 16.46 12.64
CA ASN A 86 2.04 16.90 13.09
C ASN A 86 2.82 15.68 13.58
N THR A 87 4.14 15.71 13.43
CA THR A 87 4.98 14.67 14.02
C THR A 87 5.05 14.82 15.53
N LYS A 88 5.56 13.78 16.20
CA LYS A 88 5.79 13.80 17.66
C LYS A 88 6.76 14.92 18.07
N GLN A 89 7.76 15.22 17.24
CA GLN A 89 8.77 16.24 17.48
C GLN A 89 8.19 17.65 17.33
N GLU A 90 7.32 17.85 16.33
CA GLU A 90 6.67 19.13 16.04
C GLU A 90 5.48 19.42 16.97
N ALA A 91 5.04 18.44 17.77
CA ALA A 91 3.90 18.59 18.67
C ALA A 91 4.11 19.71 19.70
N VAL A 92 3.20 20.67 19.66
CA VAL A 92 3.15 21.81 20.58
C VAL A 92 2.18 21.54 21.74
N LEU A 93 2.37 22.25 22.85
CA LEU A 93 1.47 22.19 24.00
C LEU A 93 0.19 22.95 23.69
N GLU A 94 -0.95 22.26 23.73
CA GLU A 94 -2.26 22.85 23.49
C GLU A 94 -3.20 22.58 24.68
N TRP A 95 -4.08 23.53 24.96
CA TRP A 95 -5.15 23.39 25.95
C TRP A 95 -6.37 22.74 25.31
N VAL A 96 -7.01 21.80 26.01
CA VAL A 96 -8.30 21.25 25.57
C VAL A 96 -9.35 22.34 25.75
N ARG A 97 -9.93 22.82 24.64
CA ARG A 97 -11.10 23.72 24.66
C ARG A 97 -12.38 22.95 24.92
#